data_AF-A0A351AWE3-F1
#
_entry.id   AF-A0A351AWE3-F1
#
_cell.length_a   1.000
_cell.length_b   1.000
_cell.length_c   1.000
_cell.angle_alpha   90.00
_cell.angle_beta   90.00
_cell.angle_gamma   90.00
#
_symmetry.space_group_name_H-M   'P 1'
#
loop_
_entity.id
_entity.type
_entity.pdbx_description
1 polymer ?
#
loop_
_entity_poly.entity_id
_entity_poly.type
_entity_poly.pdbx_seq_one_letter_code
_entity_poly.pdbx_strand_id
1 'polypeptide(L)' 'MASTGIYRDIQKRTGGDIYIGVVGPVRTGKSTFIKRFMDLMVLPKIENEYALARIVDELPQSGSGKTVM' A
#
# COMPACT_ATOMS: atom_id res chain seq x y z
N MET A 1 18.73 17.44 -8.67
CA MET A 1 18.01 17.20 -7.39
C MET A 1 16.55 16.96 -7.72
N ALA A 2 16.00 15.80 -7.35
CA ALA A 2 14.59 15.50 -7.62
C ALA A 2 13.69 16.51 -6.90
N SER A 3 12.70 17.04 -7.61
CA SER A 3 11.75 18.02 -7.10
C SER A 3 10.97 17.46 -5.90
N THR A 4 11.37 17.82 -4.68
CA THR A 4 10.64 17.51 -3.43
C THR A 4 9.35 18.32 -3.27
N GLY A 5 9.07 19.23 -4.20
CA GLY A 5 7.86 20.08 -4.18
C GLY A 5 6.58 19.26 -4.14
N ILE A 6 6.55 18.10 -4.79
CA ILE A 6 5.35 17.27 -4.86
C ILE A 6 4.86 16.78 -3.49
N TYR A 7 5.76 16.39 -2.59
CA TYR A 7 5.39 15.96 -1.24
C TYR A 7 4.87 17.13 -0.39
N ARG A 8 5.47 18.31 -0.57
CA ARG A 8 5.02 19.54 0.11
C ARG A 8 3.64 19.99 -0.38
N ASP A 9 3.37 19.82 -1.67
CA ASP A 9 2.07 20.16 -2.26
C ASP A 9 0.99 19.16 -1.86
N ILE A 10 1.32 17.87 -1.77
CA ILE A 10 0.43 16.84 -1.20
C ILE A 10 0.09 17.20 0.25
N GLN A 11 1.10 17.46 1.09
CA GLN A 11 0.88 17.81 2.50
C GLN A 11 -0.07 18.99 2.67
N LYS A 12 0.09 20.05 1.87
CA LYS A 12 -0.79 21.24 1.92
C LYS A 12 -2.23 20.95 1.52
N ARG A 13 -2.47 19.99 0.61
CA ARG A 13 -3.79 19.74 0.02
C ARG A 13 -4.55 18.60 0.69
N THR A 14 -3.84 17.60 1.19
CA THR A 14 -4.43 16.36 1.74
C THR A 14 -4.12 16.18 3.22
N GLY A 15 -3.42 17.12 3.87
CA GLY A 15 -2.96 16.95 5.25
C GLY A 15 -1.80 15.98 5.39
N GLY A 16 -1.22 15.53 4.28
CA GLY A 16 -0.15 14.53 4.27
C GLY A 16 -0.63 13.13 3.89
N ASP A 17 -1.94 12.94 3.73
CA ASP A 17 -2.51 11.65 3.36
C ASP A 17 -2.24 11.33 1.88
N ILE A 18 -1.81 10.10 1.63
CA ILE A 18 -1.54 9.57 0.30
C ILE A 18 -2.40 8.33 0.11
N TYR A 19 -3.22 8.33 -0.94
CA TYR A 19 -4.07 7.20 -1.32
C TYR A 19 -3.58 6.60 -2.63
N ILE A 20 -3.49 5.27 -2.69
CA ILE A 20 -3.09 4.52 -3.89
C ILE A 20 -4.27 3.67 -4.34
N GLY A 21 -4.80 3.96 -5.52
CA GLY A 21 -5.82 3.15 -6.18
C GLY A 21 -5.20 2.15 -7.15
N VAL A 22 -5.36 0.85 -6.89
CA VAL A 22 -4.90 -0.21 -7.79
C VAL A 22 -6.09 -0.82 -8.52
N VAL A 23 -6.22 -0.52 -9.82
CA VAL A 23 -7.35 -0.94 -10.67
C VAL A 23 -6.89 -1.90 -11.76
N GLY A 24 -7.77 -2.80 -12.17
CA GLY A 24 -7.52 -3.72 -13.27
C GLY A 24 -8.38 -4.99 -13.24
N PRO A 25 -8.41 -5.76 -14.34
CA PRO A 25 -9.26 -6.94 -14.49
C PRO A 25 -9.08 -7.99 -13.41
N VAL A 26 -10.02 -8.91 -13.30
CA VAL A 26 -9.98 -10.01 -12.31
C VAL A 26 -8.70 -10.85 -12.50
N ARG A 27 -8.05 -11.21 -11.37
CA ARG A 27 -6.81 -12.04 -11.32
C ARG A 27 -5.57 -11.51 -12.06
N THR A 28 -5.47 -10.20 -12.29
CA THR A 28 -4.24 -9.58 -12.82
C THR A 28 -3.13 -9.36 -11.77
N GLY A 29 -3.22 -9.99 -10.60
CA GLY A 29 -2.20 -9.87 -9.55
C GLY A 29 -2.26 -8.58 -8.72
N LYS A 30 -3.36 -7.83 -8.75
CA LYS A 30 -3.54 -6.59 -7.96
C LYS A 30 -3.24 -6.77 -6.48
N SER A 31 -3.85 -7.78 -5.84
CA SER A 31 -3.62 -8.07 -4.42
C SER A 31 -2.17 -8.49 -4.16
N THR A 32 -1.54 -9.22 -5.09
CA THR A 32 -0.12 -9.59 -5.02
C THR A 32 0.78 -8.36 -5.09
N PHE A 33 0.48 -7.40 -5.97
CA PHE A 33 1.21 -6.14 -6.06
C PHE A 33 1.10 -5.33 -4.77
N ILE A 34 -0.13 -5.14 -4.26
CA ILE A 34 -0.37 -4.37 -3.03
C ILE A 34 0.42 -4.99 -1.87
N LYS A 35 0.29 -6.30 -1.65
CA LYS A 35 1.00 -7.00 -0.59
C LYS A 35 2.52 -6.82 -0.72
N ARG A 36 3.08 -7.09 -1.91
CA ARG A 36 4.53 -6.99 -2.14
C ARG A 36 5.06 -5.55 -1.99
N PHE A 37 4.28 -4.56 -2.44
CA PHE A 37 4.65 -3.15 -2.26
C PHE A 37 4.70 -2.77 -0.78
N MET A 38 3.67 -3.18 -0.02
CA MET A 38 3.59 -2.91 1.41
C MET A 38 4.76 -3.57 2.16
N ASP A 39 5.02 -4.86 1.89
CA ASP A 39 6.11 -5.62 2.52
C ASP A 39 7.50 -5.01 2.28
N LEU A 40 7.76 -4.49 1.07
CA LEU A 40 9.09 -4.01 0.68
C LEU A 40 9.31 -2.52 0.97
N MET A 41 8.29 -1.69 0.77
CA MET A 41 8.44 -0.23 0.76
C MET A 41 7.88 0.43 2.02
N VAL A 42 6.82 -0.14 2.62
CA VAL A 42 6.04 0.55 3.66
C VAL A 42 6.29 -0.05 5.03
N LEU A 43 6.01 -1.35 5.23
CA LEU A 43 6.10 -2.01 6.53
C LEU A 43 7.47 -1.84 7.22
N PRO A 44 8.62 -1.95 6.52
CA PRO A 44 9.94 -1.78 7.16
C PRO A 44 10.22 -0.35 7.65
N LYS A 45 9.37 0.63 7.31
CA LYS A 45 9.51 2.03 7.69
C LYS A 45 8.58 2.43 8.83
N ILE A 46 7.77 1.51 9.35
CA ILE A 46 6.86 1.74 10.46
C ILE A 46 7.56 1.40 11.77
N GLU A 47 7.76 2.40 12.63
CA GLU A 47 8.43 2.21 13.93
C GLU A 47 7.50 1.71 15.04
N ASN A 48 6.19 1.99 14.93
CA ASN A 48 5.21 1.60 15.93
C ASN A 48 4.71 0.16 15.68
N GLU A 49 5.04 -0.76 16.58
CA GLU A 49 4.68 -2.18 16.47
C GLU A 49 3.16 -2.43 16.48
N TYR A 50 2.38 -1.66 17.25
CA TYR A 50 0.91 -1.79 17.25
C TYR A 50 0.31 -1.36 15.91
N ALA A 51 0.82 -0.27 15.33
CA ALA A 51 0.38 0.18 14.02
C ALA A 51 0.77 -0.84 12.94
N LEU A 52 1.97 -1.40 13.02
CA LEU A 52 2.44 -2.44 12.11
C LEU A 52 1.53 -3.67 12.14
N ALA A 53 1.23 -4.20 13.33
CA ALA A 53 0.38 -5.37 13.50
C ALA A 53 -1.02 -5.15 12.91
N ARG A 54 -1.62 -3.98 13.19
CA ARG A 54 -2.92 -3.60 12.63
C ARG A 54 -2.90 -3.52 11.11
N ILE A 55 -1.88 -2.89 10.53
CA ILE A 55 -1.77 -2.74 9.07
C ILE A 55 -1.61 -4.10 8.41
N VAL A 56 -0.79 -5.00 8.98
CA VAL A 56 -0.62 -6.36 8.45
C VAL A 56 -1.94 -7.13 8.44
N ASP A 57 -2.79 -6.96 9.46
CA ASP A 57 -4.11 -7.57 9.51
C ASP A 57 -5.08 -7.00 8.46
N GLU A 58 -4.98 -5.69 8.17
CA GLU A 58 -5.79 -5.01 7.15
C GLU A 58 -5.31 -5.30 5.70
N LEU A 59 -4.12 -5.89 5.50
CA LEU A 59 -3.60 -6.18 4.16
C LEU A 59 -4.34 -7.33 3.47
N PRO A 60 -4.49 -7.26 2.12
CA PRO A 60 -5.14 -8.32 1.39
C PRO A 60 -4.35 -9.63 1.51
N GLN A 61 -5.01 -10.66 2.03
CA GLN A 61 -4.48 -12.01 1.99
C GLN A 61 -4.42 -12.48 0.54
N SER A 62 -3.21 -12.69 0.03
CA SER A 62 -2.99 -13.19 -1.32
C SER A 62 -3.46 -14.65 -1.41
N GLY A 63 -4.65 -14.87 -1.96
CA GLY A 63 -5.17 -16.21 -2.21
C GLY A 63 -4.35 -16.98 -3.25
N SER A 64 -4.06 -18.25 -2.99
CA SER A 64 -3.32 -19.17 -3.89
C SER A 64 -4.18 -19.67 -5.09
N GLY A 65 -5.48 -19.38 -5.11
CA GLY A 65 -6.44 -20.07 -5.97
C GLY A 65 -6.68 -19.44 -7.34
N LYS A 66 -6.63 -20.27 -8.40
CA LYS A 66 -7.24 -20.03 -9.73
C LYS A 66 -8.79 -20.10 -9.70
N THR A 67 -9.42 -19.99 -8.54
CA THR A 67 -10.88 -20.12 -8.39
C THR A 67 -11.40 -18.84 -7.73
N VAL A 68 -12.44 -18.25 -8.31
CA VAL A 68 -13.16 -17.14 -7.66
C VAL A 68 -14.06 -17.84 -6.64
N MET A 69 -13.84 -17.58 -5.36
CA MET A 69 -14.85 -17.83 -4.33
C MET A 69 -15.76 -16.61 -4.23
#